data_AF-A0AAV5LYH6-F1
#
_entry.id   AF-A0AAV5LYH6-F1
#
_cell.length_a   1.000
_cell.length_b   1.000
_cell.length_c   1.000
_cell.angle_alpha   90.00
_cell.angle_beta   90.00
_cell.angle_gamma   90.00
#
_symmetry.space_group_name_H-M   'P 1'
#
loop_
_entity.id
_entity.type
_entity.pdbx_description
1 polymer ?
#
loop_
_entity_poly.entity_id
_entity_poly.type
_entity_poly.pdbx_seq_one_letter_code
_entity_poly.pdbx_strand_id
1 'polypeptide(L)'
;MERKDGNKTNSSRNCLQYEVPLGYSIEDIRPNGGIQKFRSAAYSNAPPLHSSNPPICKFFAIHCLSCVIYSRGSFIFPDHQPALHRSFSEEVAMLNEFFSDLIAEAYGIGDPVVPHRNWHIYSAMSGEGKPLMNGDDDGVTLEMCMTALEREKAAVFFKGSGKYRAQEMRNLSGISDIIPSHVICDFEFDPYGYSMNGIEGRGPAYSTVHVTPEDGFSYASYEAMGLDTGSVKLEDVVRRVLRCFSPGEFSIAVTCRGVARCRAVEDANVEGYTCQNIGNQELPGGWWVVYRNYSARNKECGVTTPPRP
;
A
#
# COMPACT_ATOMS: atom_id res chain seq x y z
N MET A 1 -63.26 10.72 20.42
CA MET A 1 -62.74 9.35 20.63
C MET A 1 -61.49 9.24 19.77
N GLU A 2 -60.29 9.48 20.30
CA GLU A 2 -59.48 8.54 21.11
C GLU A 2 -59.19 7.24 20.34
N ARG A 3 -57.99 6.65 20.30
CA ARG A 3 -56.61 6.95 20.71
C ARG A 3 -55.79 5.71 20.28
N LYS A 4 -54.48 5.91 20.07
CA LYS A 4 -53.36 5.00 20.44
C LYS A 4 -53.00 3.73 19.64
N ASP A 5 -51.70 3.72 19.30
CA ASP A 5 -50.64 2.74 19.62
C ASP A 5 -50.76 1.26 19.20
N GLY A 6 -49.65 0.75 18.65
CA GLY A 6 -49.07 -0.51 19.18
C GLY A 6 -48.66 -1.59 18.17
N ASN A 7 -47.43 -1.48 17.65
CA ASN A 7 -46.34 -2.47 17.71
C ASN A 7 -46.65 -3.99 17.88
N LYS A 8 -46.12 -4.86 16.98
CA LYS A 8 -45.37 -6.13 17.24
C LYS A 8 -45.19 -6.99 15.96
N THR A 9 -43.97 -7.11 15.42
CA THR A 9 -42.97 -8.21 15.54
C THR A 9 -43.28 -9.56 14.85
N ASN A 10 -42.48 -9.92 13.85
CA ASN A 10 -41.76 -11.21 13.70
C ASN A 10 -40.87 -11.13 12.44
N SER A 11 -39.53 -11.05 12.54
CA SER A 11 -38.55 -12.07 12.92
C SER A 11 -38.14 -13.01 11.77
N SER A 12 -36.82 -13.03 11.55
CA SER A 12 -35.99 -14.04 10.90
C SER A 12 -36.00 -14.12 9.37
N ARG A 13 -34.87 -13.72 8.78
CA ARG A 13 -34.03 -14.61 7.98
C ARG A 13 -32.57 -14.20 8.15
N ASN A 14 -31.83 -15.07 8.83
CA ASN A 14 -30.37 -15.10 8.87
C ASN A 14 -29.80 -15.05 7.46
N CYS A 15 -28.80 -14.20 7.22
CA CYS A 15 -27.80 -14.46 6.19
C CYS A 15 -26.43 -14.16 6.79
N LEU A 16 -25.87 -15.24 7.34
CA LEU A 16 -24.47 -15.57 7.55
C LEU A 16 -23.47 -14.40 7.46
N GLN A 17 -22.94 -14.05 8.63
CA GLN A 17 -21.66 -13.37 8.80
C GLN A 17 -20.59 -14.14 8.03
N TYR A 18 -19.99 -13.49 7.03
CA TYR A 18 -18.83 -14.03 6.33
C TYR A 18 -17.59 -13.48 7.02
N GLU A 19 -16.90 -14.36 7.75
CA GLU A 19 -15.56 -14.12 8.28
C GLU A 19 -14.58 -13.93 7.12
N VAL A 20 -13.80 -12.84 7.14
CA VAL A 20 -12.71 -12.60 6.18
C VAL A 20 -11.38 -12.77 6.91
N PRO A 21 -10.67 -13.90 6.72
CA PRO A 21 -9.27 -14.01 7.08
C PRO A 21 -8.45 -13.17 6.10
N LEU A 22 -7.49 -12.40 6.63
CA LEU A 22 -6.52 -11.57 5.90
C LEU A 22 -6.01 -12.28 4.63
N GLY A 23 -6.55 -11.85 3.50
CA GLY A 23 -6.23 -12.31 2.16
C GLY A 23 -7.12 -11.53 1.21
N TYR A 24 -6.60 -10.45 0.63
CA TYR A 24 -7.39 -9.61 -0.27
C TYR A 24 -7.80 -10.45 -1.48
N SER A 25 -9.11 -10.65 -1.65
CA SER A 25 -9.70 -11.12 -2.88
C SER A 25 -10.17 -9.92 -3.70
N ILE A 26 -9.50 -9.61 -4.82
CA ILE A 26 -10.04 -8.68 -5.80
C ILE A 26 -11.15 -9.42 -6.54
N GLU A 27 -12.38 -8.91 -6.43
CA GLU A 27 -13.56 -9.46 -7.10
C GLU A 27 -13.80 -8.68 -8.40
N ASP A 28 -13.69 -9.35 -9.55
CA ASP A 28 -14.17 -8.84 -10.82
C ASP A 28 -15.56 -9.43 -11.12
N ILE A 29 -16.54 -8.56 -11.34
CA ILE A 29 -17.91 -8.93 -11.74
C ILE A 29 -17.98 -8.90 -13.26
N ARG A 30 -17.90 -10.09 -13.87
CA ARG A 30 -18.07 -10.25 -15.32
C ARG A 30 -19.55 -10.10 -15.73
N PRO A 31 -19.85 -9.61 -16.95
CA PRO A 31 -21.23 -9.47 -17.45
C PRO A 31 -22.05 -10.78 -17.47
N ASN A 32 -21.39 -11.95 -17.45
CA ASN A 32 -22.04 -13.26 -17.60
C ASN A 32 -21.86 -14.20 -16.37
N GLY A 33 -21.62 -13.67 -15.17
CA GLY A 33 -21.84 -14.41 -13.92
C GLY A 33 -20.81 -15.49 -13.52
N GLY A 34 -19.59 -15.46 -14.06
CA GLY A 34 -18.49 -16.31 -13.58
C GLY A 34 -17.61 -15.57 -12.56
N ILE A 35 -17.59 -16.04 -11.30
CA ILE A 35 -16.74 -15.51 -10.22
C ILE A 35 -15.40 -16.26 -10.22
N GLN A 36 -14.28 -15.55 -10.30
CA GLN A 36 -12.96 -16.13 -10.06
C GLN A 36 -12.17 -15.26 -9.07
N LYS A 37 -11.80 -15.87 -7.94
CA LYS A 37 -11.14 -15.20 -6.82
C LYS A 37 -9.63 -15.08 -7.09
N PHE A 38 -9.10 -13.86 -7.09
CA PHE A 38 -7.66 -13.59 -7.16
C PHE A 38 -7.18 -13.22 -5.77
N ARG A 39 -6.18 -13.94 -5.22
CA ARG A 39 -5.54 -13.57 -3.95
C ARG A 39 -4.26 -12.81 -4.26
N SER A 40 -4.24 -11.52 -3.94
CA SER A 40 -2.98 -10.78 -3.85
C SER A 40 -2.37 -11.01 -2.46
N ALA A 41 -1.06 -11.21 -2.40
CA ALA A 41 -0.34 -11.20 -1.14
C ALA A 41 -0.27 -9.75 -0.66
N ALA A 42 -1.21 -9.33 0.20
CA ALA A 42 -0.92 -8.20 1.06
C ALA A 42 0.21 -8.58 2.00
N TYR A 43 1.10 -7.63 2.29
CA TYR A 43 2.14 -7.72 3.30
C TYR A 43 1.55 -8.27 4.60
N SER A 44 1.71 -9.58 4.82
CA SER A 44 1.33 -10.23 6.06
C SER A 44 2.60 -10.44 6.85
N ASN A 45 2.75 -9.65 7.91
CA ASN A 45 3.82 -9.78 8.90
C ASN A 45 3.48 -10.82 9.99
N ALA A 46 2.43 -11.62 9.79
CA ALA A 46 2.00 -12.66 10.74
C ALA A 46 2.28 -14.06 10.16
N PRO A 47 2.75 -15.03 10.98
CA PRO A 47 2.95 -16.39 10.53
C PRO A 47 1.59 -17.03 10.16
N PRO A 48 1.50 -17.80 9.06
CA PRO A 48 0.26 -18.43 8.65
C PRO A 48 -0.17 -19.50 9.67
N LEU A 49 -1.33 -19.29 10.30
CA LEU A 49 -2.06 -20.36 10.99
C LEU A 49 -2.68 -21.28 9.93
N HIS A 50 -2.14 -22.50 9.85
CA HIS A 50 -2.65 -23.67 9.14
C HIS A 50 -3.79 -23.45 8.12
N SER A 51 -3.44 -23.40 6.83
CA SER A 51 -4.27 -24.08 5.82
C SER A 51 -3.41 -24.55 4.65
N SER A 52 -3.51 -25.85 4.38
CA SER A 52 -2.88 -26.56 3.28
C SER A 52 -3.64 -26.30 1.98
N ASN A 53 -3.09 -25.41 1.14
CA ASN A 53 -3.22 -25.47 -0.33
C ASN A 53 -2.29 -24.41 -0.98
N PRO A 54 -1.58 -24.73 -2.07
CA PRO A 54 -0.71 -23.77 -2.74
C PRO A 54 -1.55 -22.67 -3.41
N PRO A 55 -1.26 -21.37 -3.20
CA PRO A 55 -1.94 -20.32 -3.94
C PRO A 55 -1.39 -20.32 -5.37
N ILE A 56 -2.15 -20.88 -6.30
CA ILE A 56 -1.95 -20.68 -7.73
C ILE A 56 -2.46 -19.26 -8.06
N CYS A 57 -1.54 -18.32 -8.27
CA CYS A 57 -1.86 -17.04 -8.92
C CYS A 57 -2.16 -17.31 -10.40
N LYS A 58 -3.44 -17.58 -10.73
CA LYS A 58 -3.89 -17.52 -12.12
C LYS A 58 -3.98 -16.05 -12.51
N PHE A 59 -3.02 -15.53 -13.28
CA PHE A 59 -3.19 -14.28 -14.01
C PHE A 59 -4.17 -14.51 -15.17
N PHE A 60 -5.21 -13.69 -15.29
CA PHE A 60 -5.98 -13.62 -16.54
C PHE A 60 -5.20 -12.75 -17.51
N ALA A 61 -4.66 -13.36 -18.57
CA ALA A 61 -4.25 -12.65 -19.76
C ALA A 61 -5.52 -12.11 -20.42
N ILE A 62 -5.90 -10.86 -20.10
CA ILE A 62 -6.62 -10.05 -21.06
C ILE A 62 -5.68 -9.94 -22.26
N HIS A 63 -6.17 -10.26 -23.45
CA HIS A 63 -5.42 -10.33 -24.72
C HIS A 63 -4.74 -9.00 -25.18
N CYS A 64 -4.50 -8.04 -24.28
CA CYS A 64 -3.90 -6.73 -24.52
C CYS A 64 -3.13 -6.19 -23.28
N LEU A 65 -2.31 -7.00 -22.59
CA LEU A 65 -1.38 -6.42 -21.62
C LEU A 65 -0.24 -5.71 -22.38
N SER A 66 -0.26 -4.38 -22.39
CA SER A 66 0.82 -3.56 -22.97
C SER A 66 2.02 -3.44 -22.02
N CYS A 67 1.78 -3.56 -20.72
CA CYS A 67 2.77 -3.45 -19.65
C CYS A 67 2.32 -4.24 -18.42
N VAL A 68 3.28 -4.85 -17.71
CA VAL A 68 3.13 -5.49 -16.41
C VAL A 68 4.19 -4.90 -15.50
N ILE A 69 3.79 -4.43 -14.32
CA ILE A 69 4.70 -4.00 -13.26
C ILE A 69 4.36 -4.82 -12.02
N TYR A 70 5.38 -5.45 -11.45
CA TYR A 70 5.33 -6.10 -10.15
C TYR A 70 6.38 -5.46 -9.26
N SER A 71 5.98 -4.93 -8.11
CA SER A 71 6.89 -4.29 -7.16
C SER A 71 6.65 -4.82 -5.74
N ARG A 72 7.71 -4.80 -4.93
CA ARG A 72 7.59 -4.91 -3.47
C ARG A 72 8.81 -4.35 -2.74
N GLY A 73 8.59 -3.94 -1.50
CA GLY A 73 9.68 -3.71 -0.56
C GLY A 73 10.37 -5.01 -0.14
N SER A 74 11.51 -4.89 0.54
CA SER A 74 12.10 -6.00 1.29
C SER A 74 11.14 -6.47 2.39
N PHE A 75 11.01 -7.79 2.55
CA PHE A 75 10.27 -8.35 3.66
C PHE A 75 10.98 -8.11 4.99
N ILE A 76 10.20 -7.88 6.05
CA ILE A 76 10.70 -7.91 7.43
C ILE A 76 11.13 -9.35 7.79
N PHE A 77 10.35 -10.34 7.33
CA PHE A 77 10.56 -11.77 7.57
C PHE A 77 10.60 -12.57 6.25
N PRO A 78 11.72 -12.52 5.48
CA PRO A 78 11.81 -13.21 4.18
C PRO A 78 11.70 -14.74 4.31
N ASP A 79 12.24 -15.32 5.38
CA ASP A 79 12.23 -16.77 5.61
C ASP A 79 10.83 -17.34 5.91
N HIS A 80 9.86 -16.46 6.23
CA HIS A 80 8.48 -16.82 6.50
C HIS A 80 7.59 -16.76 5.25
N GLN A 81 8.13 -16.35 4.10
CA GLN A 81 7.37 -16.27 2.86
C GLN A 81 7.10 -17.67 2.29
N PRO A 82 5.93 -17.88 1.66
CA PRO A 82 5.66 -19.12 0.95
C PRO A 82 6.64 -19.31 -0.22
N ALA A 83 6.72 -20.54 -0.73
CA ALA A 83 7.47 -20.84 -1.94
C ALA A 83 7.06 -19.88 -3.08
N LEU A 84 8.02 -19.51 -3.94
CA LEU A 84 7.92 -18.50 -4.99
C LEU A 84 8.04 -17.05 -4.51
N HIS A 85 8.01 -16.79 -3.20
CA HIS A 85 8.15 -15.44 -2.62
C HIS A 85 9.33 -15.31 -1.63
N ARG A 86 10.20 -16.33 -1.55
CA ARG A 86 11.33 -16.34 -0.59
C ARG A 86 12.48 -15.46 -1.04
N SER A 87 12.62 -15.26 -2.35
CA SER A 87 13.60 -14.35 -2.92
C SER A 87 13.03 -13.67 -4.16
N PHE A 88 13.58 -12.49 -4.47
CA PHE A 88 13.20 -11.80 -5.71
C PHE A 88 13.58 -12.59 -6.96
N SER A 89 14.64 -13.40 -6.90
CA SER A 89 15.01 -14.28 -8.00
C SER A 89 13.98 -15.39 -8.25
N GLU A 90 13.37 -15.97 -7.20
CA GLU A 90 12.27 -16.93 -7.35
C GLU A 90 11.05 -16.26 -8.00
N GLU A 91 10.72 -15.04 -7.58
CA GLU A 91 9.60 -14.26 -8.11
C GLU A 91 9.81 -13.92 -9.60
N VAL A 92 11.00 -13.45 -9.97
CA VAL A 92 11.35 -13.15 -11.36
C VAL A 92 11.33 -14.40 -12.24
N ALA A 93 11.84 -15.53 -11.75
CA ALA A 93 11.79 -16.79 -12.49
C ALA A 93 10.34 -17.20 -12.78
N MET A 94 9.47 -17.11 -11.78
CA MET A 94 8.04 -17.37 -11.94
C MET A 94 7.38 -16.39 -12.92
N LEU A 95 7.61 -15.08 -12.78
CA LEU A 95 7.01 -14.06 -13.66
C LEU A 95 7.45 -14.22 -15.12
N ASN A 96 8.70 -14.59 -15.36
CA ASN A 96 9.21 -14.87 -16.71
C ASN A 96 8.50 -16.07 -17.36
N GLU A 97 8.03 -17.06 -16.60
CA GLU A 97 7.23 -18.17 -17.14
C GLU A 97 5.85 -17.69 -17.61
N PHE A 98 5.26 -16.69 -16.94
CA PHE A 98 3.95 -16.12 -17.30
C PHE A 98 4.02 -15.11 -18.44
N PHE A 99 5.11 -14.35 -18.53
CA PHE A 99 5.26 -13.22 -19.45
C PHE A 99 6.39 -13.42 -20.46
N SER A 100 6.63 -14.67 -20.87
CA SER A 100 7.72 -15.06 -21.78
C SER A 100 7.68 -14.35 -23.14
N ASP A 101 6.51 -13.86 -23.54
CA ASP A 101 6.29 -13.16 -24.81
C ASP A 101 6.55 -11.64 -24.72
N LEU A 102 6.90 -11.14 -23.52
CA LEU A 102 7.19 -9.73 -23.25
C LEU A 102 8.70 -9.53 -23.03
N ILE A 103 9.16 -8.30 -23.27
CA ILE A 103 10.51 -7.87 -22.88
C ILE A 103 10.45 -7.53 -21.39
N ALA A 104 11.10 -8.38 -20.59
CA ALA A 104 11.09 -8.28 -19.13
C ALA A 104 12.45 -7.84 -18.58
N GLU A 105 12.42 -6.95 -17.60
CA GLU A 105 13.57 -6.49 -16.82
C GLU A 105 13.23 -6.49 -15.33
N ALA A 106 14.24 -6.72 -14.48
CA ALA A 106 14.07 -6.78 -13.04
C ALA A 106 15.22 -6.09 -12.30
N TYR A 107 14.88 -5.34 -11.25
CA TYR A 107 15.82 -4.49 -10.52
C TYR A 107 15.61 -4.58 -9.01
N GLY A 108 16.72 -4.57 -8.27
CA GLY A 108 16.76 -4.26 -6.85
C GLY A 108 17.32 -2.85 -6.66
N ILE A 109 16.49 -1.92 -6.20
CA ILE A 109 16.82 -0.51 -6.02
C ILE A 109 16.93 -0.24 -4.53
N GLY A 110 18.08 0.22 -4.04
CA GLY A 110 18.26 0.43 -2.61
C GLY A 110 19.72 0.35 -2.22
N ASP A 111 19.96 0.05 -0.95
CA ASP A 111 21.32 -0.04 -0.41
C ASP A 111 21.72 -1.52 -0.36
N PRO A 112 22.68 -1.97 -1.17
CA PRO A 112 23.13 -3.37 -1.18
C PRO A 112 23.73 -3.80 0.16
N VAL A 113 24.15 -2.85 1.01
CA VAL A 113 24.70 -3.12 2.35
C VAL A 113 23.59 -3.29 3.40
N VAL A 114 22.40 -2.73 3.16
CA VAL A 114 21.25 -2.80 4.09
C VAL A 114 20.11 -3.58 3.41
N PRO A 115 20.11 -4.92 3.48
CA PRO A 115 19.22 -5.78 2.67
C PRO A 115 17.73 -5.57 2.95
N HIS A 116 17.38 -5.05 4.12
CA HIS A 116 15.99 -4.80 4.53
C HIS A 116 15.40 -3.49 3.99
N ARG A 117 16.14 -2.73 3.17
CA ARG A 117 15.71 -1.41 2.68
C ARG A 117 15.78 -1.28 1.17
N ASN A 118 15.43 -2.36 0.47
CA ASN A 118 15.44 -2.42 -0.99
C ASN A 118 14.02 -2.44 -1.55
N TRP A 119 13.88 -1.86 -2.73
CA TRP A 119 12.71 -1.94 -3.58
C TRP A 119 13.00 -2.89 -4.73
N HIS A 120 12.19 -3.92 -4.85
CA HIS A 120 12.31 -4.91 -5.92
C HIS A 120 11.22 -4.62 -6.93
N ILE A 121 11.60 -4.54 -8.21
CA ILE A 121 10.65 -4.26 -9.28
C ILE A 121 10.96 -5.09 -10.52
N TYR A 122 9.92 -5.73 -11.04
CA TYR A 122 9.88 -6.43 -12.30
C TYR A 122 8.96 -5.65 -13.25
N SER A 123 9.42 -5.41 -14.47
CA SER A 123 8.65 -4.76 -15.52
C SER A 123 8.71 -5.61 -16.77
N ALA A 124 7.57 -5.88 -17.39
CA ALA A 124 7.49 -6.58 -18.66
C ALA A 124 6.56 -5.86 -19.63
N MET A 125 7.02 -5.61 -20.85
CA MET A 125 6.25 -4.88 -21.86
C MET A 125 6.34 -5.51 -23.25
N SER A 126 5.35 -5.23 -24.09
CA SER A 126 5.40 -5.68 -25.49
C SER A 126 6.44 -4.88 -26.27
N GLY A 127 7.35 -5.58 -26.98
CA GLY A 127 8.38 -4.97 -27.82
C GLY A 127 7.86 -4.20 -29.03
N GLU A 128 6.59 -4.41 -29.42
CA GLU A 128 5.94 -3.67 -30.52
C GLU A 128 5.28 -2.35 -30.06
N GLY A 129 5.30 -2.08 -28.75
CA GLY A 129 4.78 -0.85 -28.19
C GLY A 129 5.73 0.33 -28.42
N LYS A 130 5.64 0.99 -29.58
CA LYS A 130 5.84 2.45 -29.57
C LYS A 130 5.01 2.97 -28.39
N PRO A 131 5.53 3.87 -27.53
CA PRO A 131 4.69 4.49 -26.52
C PRO A 131 3.45 4.97 -27.26
N LEU A 132 2.26 4.64 -26.75
CA LEU A 132 1.03 5.26 -27.26
C LEU A 132 1.27 6.76 -27.08
N MET A 133 1.75 7.38 -28.16
CA MET A 133 1.96 8.81 -28.31
C MET A 133 0.55 9.35 -28.34
N ASN A 134 -0.01 9.56 -27.14
CA ASN A 134 -1.17 10.38 -26.78
C ASN A 134 -1.58 10.01 -25.35
N GLY A 135 -0.98 10.64 -24.36
CA GLY A 135 -1.39 10.49 -22.97
C GLY A 135 -0.33 11.00 -22.00
N ASP A 136 -0.22 12.31 -21.87
CA ASP A 136 0.52 12.99 -20.80
C ASP A 136 -0.19 12.76 -19.42
N ASP A 137 -0.88 11.63 -19.21
CA ASP A 137 -1.90 11.48 -18.16
C ASP A 137 -1.94 10.07 -17.52
N ASP A 138 -0.84 9.31 -17.58
CA ASP A 138 -0.73 8.02 -16.85
C ASP A 138 -0.63 8.22 -15.32
N GLY A 139 -0.76 9.47 -14.83
CA GLY A 139 -0.67 9.86 -13.43
C GLY A 139 0.68 9.50 -12.79
N VAL A 140 0.73 9.63 -11.47
CA VAL A 140 1.87 9.17 -10.65
C VAL A 140 1.37 8.10 -9.70
N THR A 141 2.19 7.04 -9.53
CA THR A 141 2.02 6.06 -8.46
C THR A 141 3.01 6.36 -7.35
N LEU A 142 2.49 6.60 -6.15
CA LEU A 142 3.23 6.77 -4.90
C LEU A 142 3.01 5.53 -4.03
N GLU A 143 4.08 4.93 -3.56
CA GLU A 143 4.06 3.84 -2.58
C GLU A 143 4.93 4.24 -1.38
N MET A 144 4.39 4.11 -0.18
CA MET A 144 5.08 4.37 1.07
C MET A 144 5.01 3.14 1.96
N CYS A 145 6.17 2.68 2.45
CA CYS A 145 6.27 1.64 3.47
C CYS A 145 6.83 2.25 4.74
N MET A 146 6.15 2.08 5.86
CA MET A 146 6.47 2.76 7.12
C MET A 146 6.59 1.72 8.23
N THR A 147 7.66 1.78 9.02
CA THR A 147 7.91 0.88 10.14
C THR A 147 8.23 1.66 11.41
N ALA A 148 8.18 0.96 12.55
CA ALA A 148 8.41 1.57 13.87
C ALA A 148 7.49 2.79 14.10
N LEU A 149 6.20 2.59 13.88
CA LEU A 149 5.17 3.62 14.03
C LEU A 149 5.17 4.17 15.46
N GLU A 150 4.94 5.49 15.61
CA GLU A 150 4.83 6.11 16.93
C GLU A 150 3.72 5.44 17.76
N ARG A 151 4.03 5.07 19.01
CA ARG A 151 3.13 4.25 19.83
C ARG A 151 1.73 4.84 19.98
N GLU A 152 1.61 6.16 20.13
CA GLU A 152 0.32 6.85 20.24
C GLU A 152 -0.46 6.84 18.93
N LYS A 153 0.23 6.90 17.78
CA LYS A 153 -0.38 6.80 16.45
C LYS A 153 -0.83 5.38 16.15
N ALA A 154 0.01 4.39 16.44
CA ALA A 154 -0.31 2.98 16.28
C ALA A 154 -1.47 2.55 17.19
N ALA A 155 -1.55 3.10 18.41
CA ALA A 155 -2.60 2.82 19.40
C ALA A 155 -4.02 3.01 18.85
N VAL A 156 -4.22 3.92 17.89
CA VAL A 156 -5.52 4.18 17.26
C VAL A 156 -6.08 2.94 16.58
N PHE A 157 -5.22 2.07 16.04
CA PHE A 157 -5.61 0.91 15.24
C PHE A 157 -5.69 -0.40 16.03
N PHE A 158 -5.57 -0.32 17.36
CA PHE A 158 -5.92 -1.45 18.23
C PHE A 158 -7.43 -1.49 18.47
N LYS A 159 -7.93 -2.72 18.66
CA LYS A 159 -9.34 -2.95 18.97
C LYS A 159 -9.74 -2.22 20.25
N GLY A 160 -10.93 -1.65 20.21
CA GLY A 160 -11.63 -1.08 21.34
C GLY A 160 -13.08 -1.54 21.34
N SER A 161 -13.87 -1.09 22.31
CA SER A 161 -15.28 -1.44 22.42
C SER A 161 -16.15 -0.41 21.70
N GLY A 162 -16.90 -0.80 20.66
CA GLY A 162 -17.86 0.11 20.02
C GLY A 162 -18.43 -0.37 18.68
N LYS A 163 -19.52 0.27 18.22
CA LYS A 163 -20.04 0.12 16.85
C LYS A 163 -19.42 1.24 15.98
N TYR A 164 -19.06 0.95 14.72
CA TYR A 164 -18.47 1.89 13.75
C TYR A 164 -17.02 2.33 13.99
N ARG A 165 -16.16 1.39 14.43
CA ARG A 165 -14.76 1.67 14.77
C ARG A 165 -13.84 1.99 13.59
N ALA A 166 -14.05 1.41 12.41
CA ALA A 166 -13.22 1.72 11.24
C ALA A 166 -13.25 3.23 10.90
N GLN A 167 -14.44 3.84 10.91
CA GLN A 167 -14.61 5.28 10.75
C GLN A 167 -13.94 6.09 11.87
N GLU A 168 -14.00 5.61 13.11
CA GLU A 168 -13.31 6.25 14.24
C GLU A 168 -11.79 6.20 14.07
N MET A 169 -11.23 5.03 13.72
CA MET A 169 -9.80 4.85 13.44
C MET A 169 -9.33 5.79 12.34
N ARG A 170 -10.10 5.88 11.25
CA ARG A 170 -9.83 6.80 10.13
C ARG A 170 -9.81 8.26 10.57
N ASN A 171 -10.78 8.69 11.36
CA ASN A 171 -10.90 10.08 11.79
C ASN A 171 -9.80 10.46 12.81
N LEU A 172 -9.54 9.59 13.79
CA LEU A 172 -8.53 9.85 14.83
C LEU A 172 -7.09 9.81 14.28
N SER A 173 -6.83 8.95 13.30
CA SER A 173 -5.52 8.89 12.64
C SER A 173 -5.30 10.03 11.64
N GLY A 174 -6.35 10.73 11.21
CA GLY A 174 -6.27 11.76 10.17
C GLY A 174 -6.18 11.21 8.74
N ILE A 175 -6.45 9.92 8.52
CA ILE A 175 -6.43 9.31 7.17
C ILE A 175 -7.43 10.02 6.22
N SER A 176 -8.56 10.49 6.75
CA SER A 176 -9.54 11.28 5.98
C SER A 176 -8.94 12.51 5.30
N ASP A 177 -7.86 13.07 5.86
CA ASP A 177 -7.29 14.33 5.40
C ASP A 177 -6.18 14.13 4.35
N ILE A 178 -5.72 12.90 4.10
CA ILE A 178 -4.61 12.62 3.17
C ILE A 178 -4.98 13.05 1.75
N ILE A 179 -6.16 12.65 1.28
CA ILE A 179 -6.79 13.13 0.04
C ILE A 179 -8.27 13.39 0.37
N PRO A 180 -8.65 14.63 0.74
CA PRO A 180 -10.00 14.93 1.23
C PRO A 180 -11.13 14.68 0.24
N SER A 181 -10.82 14.59 -1.07
CA SER A 181 -11.78 14.30 -2.14
C SER A 181 -12.09 12.80 -2.28
N HIS A 182 -11.30 11.91 -1.68
CA HIS A 182 -11.53 10.47 -1.77
C HIS A 182 -12.79 10.05 -0.98
N VAL A 183 -13.61 9.25 -1.63
CA VAL A 183 -14.65 8.46 -0.96
C VAL A 183 -13.97 7.22 -0.38
N ILE A 184 -14.04 7.07 0.95
CA ILE A 184 -13.30 6.05 1.68
C ILE A 184 -14.21 4.88 2.07
N CYS A 185 -13.75 3.67 1.77
CA CYS A 185 -14.27 2.40 2.28
C CYS A 185 -13.24 1.81 3.24
N ASP A 186 -13.55 1.80 4.54
CA ASP A 186 -12.65 1.35 5.61
C ASP A 186 -13.10 0.05 6.28
N PHE A 187 -12.14 -0.66 6.86
CA PHE A 187 -12.34 -1.94 7.52
C PHE A 187 -11.40 -2.07 8.74
N GLU A 188 -11.97 -2.47 9.87
CA GLU A 188 -11.24 -2.84 11.09
C GLU A 188 -11.10 -4.36 11.15
N PHE A 189 -9.90 -4.86 11.43
CA PHE A 189 -9.63 -6.29 11.60
C PHE A 189 -9.74 -6.74 13.06
N ASP A 190 -10.04 -8.02 13.25
CA ASP A 190 -10.06 -8.70 14.55
C ASP A 190 -8.88 -9.69 14.63
N PRO A 191 -8.00 -9.64 15.65
CA PRO A 191 -8.09 -8.86 16.89
C PRO A 191 -7.61 -7.39 16.84
N TYR A 192 -6.93 -6.97 15.77
CA TYR A 192 -6.45 -5.59 15.55
C TYR A 192 -6.05 -5.41 14.09
N GLY A 193 -5.82 -4.16 13.68
CA GLY A 193 -5.43 -3.80 12.32
C GLY A 193 -6.52 -3.04 11.57
N TYR A 194 -6.10 -2.38 10.50
CA TYR A 194 -6.98 -1.52 9.71
C TYR A 194 -6.59 -1.56 8.24
N SER A 195 -7.59 -1.47 7.36
CA SER A 195 -7.37 -1.17 5.95
C SER A 195 -8.45 -0.25 5.42
N MET A 196 -8.10 0.53 4.39
CA MET A 196 -9.08 1.25 3.61
C MET A 196 -8.67 1.34 2.15
N ASN A 197 -9.67 1.52 1.31
CA ASN A 197 -9.53 1.96 -0.06
C ASN A 197 -10.19 3.34 -0.18
N GLY A 198 -9.57 4.23 -0.94
CA GLY A 198 -10.08 5.55 -1.31
C GLY A 198 -10.17 5.66 -2.82
N ILE A 199 -11.29 6.18 -3.33
CA ILE A 199 -11.47 6.45 -4.76
C ILE A 199 -11.82 7.92 -4.97
N GLU A 200 -11.27 8.53 -6.00
CA GLU A 200 -11.69 9.85 -6.46
C GLU A 200 -13.02 9.73 -7.19
N GLY A 201 -14.05 10.45 -6.75
CA GLY A 201 -15.42 10.22 -7.22
C GLY A 201 -15.64 10.43 -8.72
N ARG A 202 -14.77 11.19 -9.40
CA ARG A 202 -14.84 11.46 -10.86
C ARG A 202 -13.51 11.31 -11.58
N GLY A 203 -12.46 10.88 -10.90
CA GLY A 203 -11.09 10.84 -11.42
C GLY A 203 -10.50 9.42 -11.40
N PRO A 204 -9.33 9.23 -12.03
CA PRO A 204 -8.64 7.93 -12.02
C PRO A 204 -7.90 7.66 -10.71
N ALA A 205 -7.83 8.65 -9.80
CA ALA A 205 -7.04 8.54 -8.58
C ALA A 205 -7.65 7.55 -7.59
N TYR A 206 -6.78 6.73 -7.02
CA TYR A 206 -7.09 5.71 -6.03
C TYR A 206 -6.03 5.73 -4.94
N SER A 207 -6.41 5.36 -3.71
CA SER A 207 -5.45 5.12 -2.63
C SER A 207 -5.82 3.92 -1.80
N THR A 208 -4.85 3.28 -1.16
CA THR A 208 -5.08 2.27 -0.13
C THR A 208 -4.15 2.46 1.07
N VAL A 209 -4.63 2.08 2.25
CA VAL A 209 -3.84 1.99 3.48
C VAL A 209 -4.00 0.61 4.06
N HIS A 210 -2.90 0.07 4.58
CA HIS A 210 -2.89 -1.15 5.40
C HIS A 210 -2.05 -0.89 6.66
N VAL A 211 -2.57 -1.27 7.84
CA VAL A 211 -1.92 -1.02 9.13
C VAL A 211 -1.84 -2.29 9.97
N THR A 212 -0.63 -2.60 10.42
CA THR A 212 -0.27 -3.61 11.43
C THR A 212 0.27 -2.85 12.66
N PRO A 213 -0.56 -2.58 13.69
CA PRO A 213 -0.19 -1.67 14.78
C PRO A 213 0.72 -2.26 15.87
N GLU A 214 0.99 -3.56 15.84
CA GLU A 214 1.69 -4.30 16.89
C GLU A 214 3.09 -3.73 17.20
N ASP A 215 3.40 -3.59 18.50
CA ASP A 215 4.69 -3.06 18.93
C ASP A 215 5.85 -4.02 18.58
N GLY A 216 7.00 -3.45 18.23
CA GLY A 216 8.20 -4.19 17.79
C GLY A 216 8.22 -4.60 16.31
N PHE A 217 7.08 -4.72 15.64
CA PHE A 217 6.97 -5.00 14.20
C PHE A 217 5.87 -4.18 13.51
N SER A 218 5.59 -2.99 14.07
CA SER A 218 4.56 -2.10 13.56
C SER A 218 4.88 -1.67 12.13
N TYR A 219 3.85 -1.71 11.29
CA TYR A 219 3.95 -1.44 9.86
C TYR A 219 2.70 -0.71 9.38
N ALA A 220 2.90 0.28 8.50
CA ALA A 220 1.84 0.86 7.72
C ALA A 220 2.30 1.03 6.28
N SER A 221 1.39 0.80 5.32
CA SER A 221 1.58 1.18 3.93
C SER A 221 0.57 2.23 3.52
N TYR A 222 1.00 3.13 2.64
CA TYR A 222 0.11 4.01 1.88
C TYR A 222 0.49 3.91 0.42
N GLU A 223 -0.50 3.66 -0.43
CA GLU A 223 -0.33 3.63 -1.87
C GLU A 223 -1.35 4.58 -2.49
N ALA A 224 -0.94 5.33 -3.51
CA ALA A 224 -1.84 6.13 -4.32
C ALA A 224 -1.44 6.08 -5.79
N MET A 225 -2.40 5.75 -6.65
CA MET A 225 -2.24 5.65 -8.10
C MET A 225 -3.05 6.74 -8.80
N GLY A 226 -2.65 7.10 -10.02
CA GLY A 226 -3.39 8.06 -10.84
C GLY A 226 -3.36 9.50 -10.29
N LEU A 227 -2.36 9.84 -9.47
CA LEU A 227 -2.25 11.18 -8.90
C LEU A 227 -1.92 12.21 -9.99
N ASP A 228 -2.78 13.21 -10.12
CA ASP A 228 -2.47 14.42 -10.89
C ASP A 228 -1.62 15.37 -10.05
N THR A 229 -0.32 15.43 -10.37
CA THR A 229 0.65 16.30 -9.69
C THR A 229 0.44 17.80 -9.96
N GLY A 230 -0.38 18.16 -10.96
CA GLY A 230 -0.80 19.55 -11.18
C GLY A 230 -1.81 20.02 -10.13
N SER A 231 -2.70 19.12 -9.70
CA SER A 231 -3.74 19.40 -8.71
C SER A 231 -3.30 19.10 -7.27
N VAL A 232 -2.52 18.04 -7.06
CA VAL A 232 -2.08 17.60 -5.73
C VAL A 232 -0.56 17.45 -5.71
N LYS A 233 0.10 18.26 -4.87
CA LYS A 233 1.55 18.14 -4.68
C LYS A 233 1.86 16.86 -3.92
N LEU A 234 2.76 16.06 -4.47
CA LEU A 234 3.20 14.80 -3.87
C LEU A 234 3.79 14.99 -2.46
N GLU A 235 4.53 16.07 -2.25
CA GLU A 235 5.07 16.44 -0.93
C GLU A 235 3.95 16.64 0.11
N ASP A 236 2.81 17.20 -0.29
CA ASP A 236 1.69 17.42 0.61
C ASP A 236 1.02 16.10 1.01
N VAL A 237 0.90 15.16 0.05
CA VAL A 237 0.41 13.80 0.32
C VAL A 237 1.35 13.09 1.29
N VAL A 238 2.65 13.05 0.99
CA VAL A 238 3.67 12.42 1.86
C VAL A 238 3.62 13.00 3.27
N ARG A 239 3.57 14.34 3.41
CA ARG A 239 3.52 14.99 4.72
C ARG A 239 2.26 14.63 5.50
N ARG A 240 1.10 14.53 4.83
CA ARG A 240 -0.16 14.13 5.48
C ARG A 240 -0.14 12.66 5.90
N VAL A 241 0.39 11.76 5.07
CA VAL A 241 0.60 10.35 5.43
C VAL A 241 1.50 10.23 6.67
N LEU A 242 2.63 10.94 6.70
CA LEU A 242 3.56 10.89 7.84
C LEU A 242 2.94 11.42 9.14
N ARG A 243 2.01 12.38 9.08
CA ARG A 243 1.27 12.85 10.27
C ARG A 243 0.34 11.80 10.85
N CYS A 244 -0.15 10.87 10.03
CA CYS A 244 -1.02 9.79 10.48
C CYS A 244 -0.26 8.74 11.30
N PHE A 245 1.00 8.47 10.95
CA PHE A 245 1.72 7.31 11.47
C PHE A 245 3.02 7.62 12.23
N SER A 246 3.64 8.79 11.99
CA SER A 246 4.91 9.21 12.60
C SER A 246 5.96 8.07 12.70
N PRO A 247 6.35 7.43 11.60
CA PRO A 247 7.24 6.26 11.65
C PRO A 247 8.66 6.61 12.11
N GLY A 248 9.36 5.64 12.69
CA GLY A 248 10.81 5.75 12.91
C GLY A 248 11.59 5.65 11.60
N GLU A 249 11.11 4.83 10.66
CA GLU A 249 11.71 4.63 9.34
C GLU A 249 10.63 4.49 8.28
N PHE A 250 10.88 5.03 7.09
CA PHE A 250 9.99 4.81 5.96
C PHE A 250 10.71 4.87 4.63
N SER A 251 10.09 4.28 3.61
CA SER A 251 10.51 4.41 2.22
C SER A 251 9.42 5.06 1.37
N ILE A 252 9.84 5.64 0.25
CA ILE A 252 8.98 6.16 -0.80
C ILE A 252 9.45 5.52 -2.10
N ALA A 253 8.57 4.86 -2.84
CA ALA A 253 8.76 4.53 -4.24
C ALA A 253 7.76 5.35 -5.07
N VAL A 254 8.26 5.98 -6.14
CA VAL A 254 7.43 6.75 -7.06
C VAL A 254 7.66 6.27 -8.47
N THR A 255 6.59 5.74 -9.06
CA THR A 255 6.60 5.19 -10.41
C THR A 255 5.81 6.11 -11.32
N CYS A 256 6.44 6.61 -12.38
CA CYS A 256 5.82 7.53 -13.33
C CYS A 256 6.38 7.35 -14.74
N ARG A 257 5.67 7.82 -15.76
CA ARG A 257 6.25 7.98 -17.11
C ARG A 257 6.80 9.38 -17.29
N GLY A 258 8.00 9.45 -17.89
CA GLY A 258 8.67 10.71 -18.18
C GLY A 258 9.46 11.27 -16.99
N VAL A 259 10.77 11.45 -17.22
CA VAL A 259 11.77 11.84 -16.20
C VAL A 259 11.38 13.10 -15.44
N ALA A 260 10.78 14.10 -16.10
CA ALA A 260 10.45 15.38 -15.47
C ALA A 260 9.45 15.28 -14.30
N ARG A 261 8.51 14.33 -14.34
CA ARG A 261 7.53 14.12 -13.26
C ARG A 261 8.15 13.42 -12.06
N CYS A 262 9.04 12.47 -12.32
CA CYS A 262 9.73 11.72 -11.27
C CYS A 262 10.75 12.60 -10.52
N ARG A 263 11.32 13.64 -11.18
CA ARG A 263 12.19 14.63 -10.53
C ARG A 263 11.52 15.44 -9.42
N ALA A 264 10.19 15.53 -9.37
CA ALA A 264 9.49 16.23 -8.27
C ALA A 264 9.73 15.59 -6.89
N VAL A 265 10.19 14.32 -6.85
CA VAL A 265 10.57 13.59 -5.63
C VAL A 265 12.06 13.74 -5.34
N GLU A 266 12.87 14.16 -6.33
CA GLU A 266 14.32 14.20 -6.20
C GLU A 266 14.79 15.19 -5.13
N ASP A 267 14.01 16.25 -4.89
CA ASP A 267 14.32 17.31 -3.93
C ASP A 267 13.52 17.21 -2.62
N ALA A 268 12.84 16.08 -2.35
CA ALA A 268 11.98 15.92 -1.19
C ALA A 268 12.77 15.85 0.14
N ASN A 269 13.10 17.02 0.69
CA ASN A 269 13.48 17.16 2.09
C ASN A 269 12.23 16.97 2.94
N VAL A 270 12.23 15.94 3.78
CA VAL A 270 11.10 15.63 4.66
C VAL A 270 11.44 16.12 6.06
N GLU A 271 10.66 17.09 6.55
CA GLU A 271 10.84 17.66 7.89
C GLU A 271 10.85 16.58 8.97
N GLY A 272 11.83 16.62 9.87
CA GLY A 272 11.99 15.63 10.94
C GLY A 272 12.70 14.33 10.56
N TYR A 273 13.04 14.14 9.27
CA TYR A 273 13.70 12.94 8.78
C TYR A 273 15.02 13.25 8.05
N THR A 274 15.86 12.23 7.94
CA THR A 274 17.10 12.25 7.15
C THR A 274 17.00 11.18 6.07
N CYS A 275 17.17 11.59 4.81
CA CYS A 275 17.25 10.67 3.69
C CYS A 275 18.55 9.86 3.79
N GLN A 276 18.43 8.54 3.82
CA GLN A 276 19.55 7.60 3.99
C GLN A 276 20.07 7.12 2.63
N ASN A 277 19.17 6.91 1.67
CA ASN A 277 19.51 6.40 0.36
C ASN A 277 18.54 6.91 -0.70
N ILE A 278 19.04 7.03 -1.93
CA ILE A 278 18.32 7.44 -3.13
C ILE A 278 18.71 6.48 -4.25
N GLY A 279 17.73 5.85 -4.88
CA GLY A 279 17.90 5.02 -6.06
C GLY A 279 16.94 5.44 -7.16
N ASN A 280 17.43 5.49 -8.39
CA ASN A 280 16.65 5.83 -9.57
C ASN A 280 16.83 4.73 -10.62
N GLN A 281 15.76 4.34 -11.29
CA GLN A 281 15.83 3.29 -12.31
C GLN A 281 14.89 3.61 -13.48
N GLU A 282 15.43 3.59 -14.69
CA GLU A 282 14.64 3.57 -15.92
C GLU A 282 14.06 2.16 -16.10
N LEU A 283 12.81 2.09 -16.49
CA LEU A 283 12.12 0.86 -16.85
C LEU A 283 11.74 0.88 -18.33
N PRO A 284 11.46 -0.29 -18.94
CA PRO A 284 10.97 -0.37 -20.30
C PRO A 284 9.77 0.56 -20.55
N GLY A 285 9.72 1.20 -21.73
CA GLY A 285 8.55 1.97 -22.15
C GLY A 285 8.48 3.40 -21.61
N GLY A 286 9.62 3.94 -21.17
CA GLY A 286 9.77 5.31 -20.66
C GLY A 286 9.24 5.51 -19.25
N TRP A 287 9.03 4.39 -18.53
CA TRP A 287 8.70 4.39 -17.11
C TRP A 287 9.97 4.65 -16.29
N TRP A 288 9.79 5.24 -15.12
CA TRP A 288 10.86 5.58 -14.22
C TRP A 288 10.43 5.34 -12.78
N VAL A 289 11.36 4.87 -11.96
CA VAL A 289 11.18 4.69 -10.52
C VAL A 289 12.18 5.53 -9.76
N VAL A 290 11.69 6.30 -8.80
CA VAL A 290 12.49 6.94 -7.76
C VAL A 290 12.19 6.26 -6.45
N TYR A 291 13.22 5.73 -5.80
CA TYR A 291 13.13 5.08 -4.50
C TYR A 291 13.99 5.80 -3.47
N ARG A 292 13.44 6.05 -2.29
CA ARG A 292 14.12 6.73 -1.19
C ARG A 292 13.83 6.09 0.14
N ASN A 293 14.83 6.10 1.01
CA ASN A 293 14.71 5.65 2.39
C ASN A 293 14.96 6.82 3.34
N TYR A 294 14.21 6.87 4.43
CA TYR A 294 14.29 7.91 5.43
C TYR A 294 14.30 7.31 6.84
N SER A 295 15.02 7.96 7.74
CA SER A 295 15.00 7.66 9.17
C SER A 295 14.71 8.93 9.95
N ALA A 296 13.93 8.82 11.02
CA ALA A 296 13.62 9.93 11.90
C ALA A 296 14.92 10.51 12.48
N ARG A 297 15.02 11.84 12.55
CA ARG A 297 16.11 12.50 13.26
C ARG A 297 15.92 12.20 14.75
N ASN A 298 16.98 11.81 15.43
CA ASN A 298 16.94 11.63 16.88
C ASN A 298 16.38 12.90 17.52
N LYS A 299 15.27 12.80 18.25
CA LYS A 299 14.84 13.86 19.16
C LYS A 299 15.99 14.01 20.16
N GLU A 300 16.71 15.13 20.12
CA GLU A 300 17.66 15.44 21.19
C GLU A 300 16.87 15.34 22.50
N CYS A 301 17.18 14.34 23.31
CA CYS A 301 16.58 14.17 24.61
C CYS A 301 17.12 15.33 25.45
N GLY A 302 16.34 16.41 25.56
CA GLY A 302 16.67 17.55 26.39
C GLY A 302 16.83 17.07 27.82
N VAL A 303 18.09 16.86 28.24
CA VAL A 303 18.43 16.61 29.63
C VAL A 303 18.16 17.92 30.37
N THR A 304 16.93 18.10 30.86
CA THR A 304 16.67 19.13 31.86
C THR A 304 17.41 18.73 33.12
N THR A 305 18.60 19.33 33.33
CA THR A 305 19.29 19.27 34.61
C THR A 305 18.35 19.82 35.69
N PRO A 306 18.08 19.09 36.78
CA PRO A 306 17.27 19.62 37.86
C PRO A 306 17.93 20.87 38.46
N PRO A 307 17.16 21.87 38.91
CA PRO A 307 17.72 23.04 39.56
C PRO A 307 18.51 22.61 40.80
N ARG A 308 19.72 23.16 40.96
CA ARG A 308 20.54 22.92 42.15
C ARG A 308 19.84 23.46 43.40
N PRO A 309 19.98 22.77 44.54
CA PRO A 309 19.38 23.17 45.82
C PRO A 309 19.91 24.52 46.32
#